data_AF-A0A7V8XG46-F1
#
_entry.id   AF-A0A7V8XG46-F1
#
_cell.length_a   1.000
_cell.length_b   1.000
_cell.length_c   1.000
_cell.angle_alpha   90.00
_cell.angle_beta   90.00
_cell.angle_gamma   90.00
#
_symmetry.space_group_name_H-M   'P 1'
#
loop_
_entity.id
_entity.type
_entity.pdbx_description
1 polymer ?
#
loop_
_entity_poly.entity_id
_entity_poly.type
_entity_poly.pdbx_seq_one_letter_code
_entity_poly.pdbx_strand_id
1 'polypeptide(L)'
;MIREHVRLAALFEEWVREEPGWEVCASRHFALVCFRRDGTDEENAALLERVNATGEAFLSHTRLDDRFVLRLAVGNARTTEDDVRHAWNLLRRDAL
;
A
#
# COMPACT_ATOMS: atom_id res chain seq x y z
N MET A 1 -18.73 6.51 5.50
CA MET A 1 -17.33 6.90 5.77
C MET A 1 -16.52 5.73 6.34
N ILE A 2 -16.63 5.34 7.62
CA ILE A 2 -15.83 4.21 8.16
C ILE A 2 -15.98 2.91 7.35
N ARG A 3 -17.21 2.47 7.07
CA ARG A 3 -17.47 1.27 6.26
C ARG A 3 -16.88 1.38 4.85
N GLU A 4 -16.86 2.58 4.28
CA GLU A 4 -16.32 2.81 2.95
C GLU A 4 -14.80 2.72 2.95
N HIS A 5 -14.12 3.31 3.93
CA HIS A 5 -12.66 3.16 4.06
C HIS A 5 -12.25 1.69 4.26
N VAL A 6 -13.04 0.94 5.05
CA VAL A 6 -12.82 -0.50 5.25
C VAL A 6 -13.05 -1.27 3.94
N ARG A 7 -14.08 -0.92 3.14
CA ARG A 7 -14.31 -1.51 1.81
C ARG A 7 -13.15 -1.24 0.86
N LEU A 8 -12.69 0.01 0.77
CA LEU A 8 -11.57 0.41 -0.09
C LEU A 8 -10.27 -0.30 0.29
N ALA A 9 -9.98 -0.45 1.59
CA ALA A 9 -8.82 -1.20 2.04
C ALA A 9 -8.93 -2.69 1.73
N ALA A 10 -10.13 -3.29 1.82
CA ALA A 10 -10.34 -4.68 1.42
C ALA A 10 -10.12 -4.90 -0.08
N LEU A 11 -10.61 -3.98 -0.91
CA LEU A 11 -10.38 -4.01 -2.35
C LEU A 11 -8.90 -3.89 -2.71
N PHE A 12 -8.17 -2.98 -2.04
CA PHE A 12 -6.72 -2.87 -2.22
C PHE A 12 -5.99 -4.15 -1.78
N GLU A 13 -6.40 -4.76 -0.67
CA GLU A 13 -5.85 -6.04 -0.20
C GLU A 13 -6.02 -7.15 -1.25
N GLU A 14 -7.17 -7.22 -1.93
CA GLU A 14 -7.42 -8.17 -3.03
C GLU A 14 -6.42 -7.94 -4.18
N TRP A 15 -6.23 -6.70 -4.62
CA TRP A 15 -5.26 -6.39 -5.68
C TRP A 15 -3.83 -6.75 -5.33
N VAL A 16 -3.40 -6.51 -4.08
CA VAL A 16 -2.05 -6.90 -3.62
C VAL A 16 -1.87 -8.41 -3.66
N ARG A 17 -2.89 -9.18 -3.24
CA ARG A 17 -2.81 -10.65 -3.23
C ARG A 17 -2.83 -11.25 -4.64
N GLU A 18 -3.47 -10.59 -5.60
CA GLU A 18 -3.54 -11.05 -6.98
C GLU A 18 -2.30 -10.71 -7.81
N GLU A 19 -1.50 -9.72 -7.36
CA GLU A 19 -0.31 -9.27 -8.10
C GLU A 19 0.92 -10.14 -7.77
N PRO A 20 1.55 -10.77 -8.78
CA PRO A 20 2.77 -11.54 -8.57
C PRO A 20 3.91 -10.68 -8.01
N GLY A 21 4.63 -11.24 -7.04
CA GLY A 21 5.76 -10.56 -6.41
C GLY A 21 5.37 -9.59 -5.30
N TRP A 22 4.11 -9.63 -4.83
CA TRP A 22 3.63 -8.83 -3.71
C TRP A 22 2.97 -9.72 -2.65
N GLU A 23 3.08 -9.31 -1.40
CA GLU A 23 2.48 -10.01 -0.27
C GLU A 23 1.77 -9.06 0.69
N VAL A 24 0.68 -9.53 1.28
CA VAL A 24 0.02 -8.89 2.43
C VAL A 24 0.65 -9.44 3.70
N CYS A 25 1.38 -8.59 4.44
CA CYS A 25 2.24 -9.02 5.54
C CYS A 25 1.51 -9.24 6.87
N ALA A 26 0.26 -8.78 6.98
CA ALA A 26 -0.54 -8.94 8.20
C ALA A 26 -2.04 -8.94 7.88
N SER A 27 -2.85 -9.61 8.70
CA SER A 27 -4.30 -9.61 8.54
C SER A 27 -4.88 -8.20 8.67
N ARG A 28 -5.67 -7.79 7.68
CA ARG A 28 -6.38 -6.50 7.69
C ARG A 28 -7.58 -6.58 8.63
N HIS A 29 -7.61 -5.70 9.63
CA HIS A 29 -8.74 -5.58 10.57
C HIS A 29 -9.63 -4.36 10.30
N PHE A 30 -9.05 -3.29 9.75
CA PHE A 30 -9.73 -2.02 9.48
C PHE A 30 -9.33 -1.47 8.10
N ALA A 31 -9.05 -0.18 8.01
CA ALA A 31 -8.74 0.53 6.76
C ALA A 31 -7.23 0.65 6.47
N LEU A 32 -6.41 -0.24 7.05
CA LEU A 32 -4.96 -0.27 6.88
C LEU A 32 -4.54 -1.60 6.27
N VAL A 33 -3.81 -1.55 5.16
CA VAL A 33 -3.16 -2.72 4.57
C VAL A 33 -1.65 -2.59 4.74
N CYS A 34 -1.04 -3.63 5.32
CA CYS A 34 0.40 -3.80 5.46
C CYS A 34 0.86 -4.77 4.38
N PHE A 35 1.75 -4.33 3.50
CA PHE A 35 2.16 -5.09 2.33
C PHE A 35 3.61 -4.79 1.96
N ARG A 36 4.21 -5.67 1.16
CA ARG A 36 5.52 -5.42 0.55
C ARG A 36 5.63 -6.12 -0.78
N ARG A 37 6.63 -5.68 -1.56
CA ARG A 37 7.10 -6.42 -2.73
C ARG A 37 8.19 -7.40 -2.31
N ASP A 38 8.28 -8.50 -3.03
CA ASP A 38 9.44 -9.40 -2.99
C ASP A 38 10.71 -8.61 -3.28
N GLY A 39 11.76 -8.87 -2.50
CA GLY A 39 13.01 -8.10 -2.55
C GLY A 39 13.50 -7.66 -1.18
N THR A 40 14.55 -6.85 -1.16
CA THR A 40 15.20 -6.37 0.06
C THR A 40 14.40 -5.26 0.74
N ASP A 41 14.79 -4.94 1.97
CA ASP A 41 14.21 -3.80 2.70
C ASP A 41 14.62 -2.47 2.05
N GLU A 42 15.83 -2.38 1.50
CA GLU A 42 16.32 -1.20 0.78
C GLU A 42 15.53 -0.96 -0.51
N GLU A 43 15.17 -2.02 -1.25
CA GLU A 43 14.35 -1.91 -2.45
C GLU A 43 12.94 -1.40 -2.13
N ASN A 44 12.31 -1.92 -1.06
CA ASN A 44 11.00 -1.47 -0.60
C ASN A 44 11.04 -0.04 -0.04
N ALA A 45 12.11 0.35 0.66
CA ALA A 45 12.31 1.72 1.14
C ALA A 45 12.48 2.70 -0.04
N ALA A 46 13.33 2.35 -1.01
CA ALA A 46 13.54 3.16 -2.20
C ALA A 46 12.27 3.29 -3.06
N LEU A 47 11.46 2.23 -3.15
CA LEU A 47 10.15 2.27 -3.79
C LEU A 47 9.23 3.29 -3.10
N LEU A 48 9.12 3.22 -1.77
CA LEU A 48 8.29 4.15 -1.01
C LEU A 48 8.76 5.61 -1.20
N GLU A 49 10.07 5.83 -1.18
CA GLU A 49 10.65 7.16 -1.42
C GLU A 49 10.31 7.68 -2.81
N ARG A 50 10.44 6.86 -3.85
CA ARG A 50 10.06 7.23 -5.23
C ARG A 50 8.58 7.61 -5.33
N VAL A 51 7.70 6.76 -4.79
CA VAL A 51 6.24 7.01 -4.81
C VAL A 51 5.88 8.29 -4.06
N ASN A 52 6.46 8.51 -2.87
CA ASN A 52 6.19 9.72 -2.09
C ASN A 52 6.77 10.98 -2.76
N ALA A 53 7.89 10.87 -3.48
CA ALA A 53 8.52 11.99 -4.17
C ALA A 53 7.72 12.49 -5.39
N THR A 54 6.80 11.70 -5.94
CA THR A 54 5.91 12.16 -7.03
C THR A 54 4.93 13.24 -6.54
N GLY A 55 4.61 13.26 -5.24
CA GLY A 55 3.57 14.11 -4.66
C GLY A 55 2.14 13.67 -5.00
N GLU A 56 1.97 12.58 -5.74
CA GLU A 56 0.65 12.07 -6.17
C GLU A 56 -0.01 11.18 -5.10
N ALA A 57 0.80 10.54 -4.26
CA ALA A 57 0.36 9.77 -3.11
C ALA A 57 1.35 9.93 -1.95
N PHE A 58 0.88 9.72 -0.72
CA PHE A 58 1.74 9.67 0.45
C PHE A 58 1.42 8.43 1.27
N LEU A 59 2.37 7.50 1.32
CA LEU A 59 2.30 6.28 2.11
C LEU A 59 3.34 6.33 3.24
N SER A 60 3.11 5.51 4.26
CA SER A 60 4.05 5.33 5.36
C SER A 60 4.61 3.91 5.35
N HIS A 61 5.55 3.63 6.26
CA HIS A 61 6.07 2.29 6.47
C HIS A 61 6.04 1.91 7.95
N THR A 62 6.36 0.66 8.23
CA THR A 62 6.67 0.14 9.56
C THR A 62 7.67 -1.02 9.45
N ARG A 63 8.06 -1.58 10.59
CA ARG A 63 8.81 -2.83 10.65
C ARG A 63 7.94 -3.91 11.29
N LEU A 64 7.75 -5.01 10.60
CA LEU A 64 7.10 -6.22 11.12
C LEU A 64 8.10 -7.36 11.03
N ASP A 65 8.35 -8.09 12.13
CA ASP A 65 9.35 -9.17 12.17
C ASP A 65 10.70 -8.77 11.56
N ASP A 66 11.16 -7.57 11.89
CA ASP A 66 12.39 -6.97 11.37
C ASP A 66 12.47 -6.81 9.84
N ARG A 67 11.31 -6.73 9.18
CA ARG A 67 11.17 -6.49 7.75
C ARG A 67 10.53 -5.13 7.49
N PHE A 68 11.06 -4.37 6.53
CA PHE A 68 10.44 -3.13 6.05
C PHE A 68 9.14 -3.43 5.31
N VAL A 69 8.05 -2.78 5.73
CA VAL A 69 6.69 -3.03 5.23
C VAL A 69 6.00 -1.70 4.93
N LEU A 70 5.40 -1.60 3.74
CA LEU A 70 4.63 -0.43 3.32
C LEU A 70 3.23 -0.48 3.95
N ARG A 71 2.66 0.71 4.15
CA ARG A 71 1.34 0.89 4.76
C ARG A 71 0.50 1.85 3.93
N LEU A 72 -0.60 1.34 3.39
CA LEU A 72 -1.67 2.14 2.80
C LEU A 72 -2.82 2.22 3.79
N ALA A 73 -3.05 3.42 4.34
CA ALA A 73 -4.10 3.71 5.30
C ALA A 73 -5.18 4.59 4.66
N VAL A 74 -6.37 4.03 4.44
CA VAL A 74 -7.53 4.77 3.93
C VAL A 74 -8.18 5.52 5.09
N GLY A 75 -7.93 6.83 5.18
CA GLY A 75 -8.42 7.66 6.29
C GLY A 75 -8.97 9.03 5.89
N ASN A 76 -8.61 9.54 4.71
CA ASN A 76 -9.11 10.83 4.23
C ASN A 76 -10.55 10.67 3.72
N ALA A 77 -11.46 11.53 4.21
CA ALA A 77 -12.89 11.46 3.90
C ALA A 77 -13.23 11.66 2.41
N ARG A 78 -12.29 12.18 1.61
CA ARG A 78 -12.44 12.38 0.17
C ARG A 78 -11.82 11.26 -0.68
N THR A 79 -11.12 10.32 -0.07
CA THR A 79 -10.50 9.21 -0.82
C THR A 79 -11.59 8.36 -1.48
N THR A 80 -11.45 8.20 -2.78
CA THR A 80 -12.29 7.38 -3.65
C THR A 80 -11.57 6.10 -4.05
N GLU A 81 -12.28 5.20 -4.75
CA GLU A 81 -11.65 4.01 -5.33
C GLU A 81 -10.60 4.36 -6.38
N ASP A 82 -10.82 5.41 -7.17
CA ASP A 82 -9.88 5.85 -8.20
C ASP A 82 -8.58 6.35 -7.58
N ASP A 83 -8.63 7.02 -6.43
CA ASP A 83 -7.42 7.45 -5.70
C ASP A 83 -6.61 6.24 -5.19
N VAL A 84 -7.28 5.21 -4.67
CA VAL A 84 -6.62 3.98 -4.19
C VAL A 84 -6.01 3.22 -5.37
N ARG A 85 -6.73 3.15 -6.50
CA ARG A 85 -6.25 2.54 -7.74
C ARG A 85 -5.05 3.31 -8.31
N HIS A 86 -5.07 4.64 -8.25
CA HIS A 86 -3.95 5.48 -8.65
C HIS A 86 -2.71 5.19 -7.81
N ALA A 87 -2.84 5.19 -6.48
CA ALA A 87 -1.75 4.83 -5.57
C ALA A 87 -1.17 3.44 -5.86
N TRP A 88 -2.03 2.47 -6.16
CA TRP A 88 -1.59 1.13 -6.54
C TRP A 88 -0.83 1.10 -7.88
N ASN A 89 -1.30 1.83 -8.88
CA ASN A 89 -0.62 1.94 -10.17
C ASN A 89 0.75 2.61 -10.04
N LEU A 90 0.89 3.62 -9.18
CA LEU A 90 2.18 4.25 -8.87
C LEU A 90 3.16 3.23 -8.27
N LEU A 91 2.71 2.46 -7.27
CA LEU A 91 3.50 1.40 -6.64
C LEU A 91 4.00 0.36 -7.65
N ARG A 92 3.14 -0.07 -8.57
CA ARG A 92 3.51 -1.04 -9.62
C ARG A 92 4.42 -0.46 -10.69
N ARG A 93 4.17 0.79 -11.11
CA ARG A 93 4.99 1.50 -12.12
C ARG A 93 6.41 1.73 -11.61
N ASP A 94 6.53 2.13 -10.34
CA ASP A 94 7.81 2.52 -9.75
C ASP A 94 8.54 1.36 -9.05
N ALA A 95 7.94 0.16 -9.07
CA ALA A 95 8.56 -1.10 -8.67
C ALA A 95 9.46 -1.65 -9.79
N LEU A 96 10.71 -1.19 -9.78
CA LEU A 96 11.77 -1.68 -10.67
C LEU A 96 12.10 -3.16 -10.44
#